data_AF-A0A8J2JFB8-F1
#
_entry.id   AF-A0A8J2JFB8-F1
#
_cell.length_a   1.000
_cell.length_b   1.000
_cell.length_c   1.000
_cell.angle_alpha   90.00
_cell.angle_beta   90.00
_cell.angle_gamma   90.00
#
_symmetry.space_group_name_H-M   'P 1'
#
loop_
_entity.id
_entity.type
_entity.pdbx_description
1 polymer ?
#
loop_
_entity_poly.entity_id
_entity_poly.type
_entity_poly.pdbx_seq_one_letter_code
_entity_poly.pdbx_strand_id
1 'polypeptide(L)' 'TGISVVPGTGVGQVEGTYHFRTTLLPPTETLQEMLHKFKDFQS' A
#
# COMPACT_ATOMS: atom_id res chain seq x y z
N THR A 1 6.19 8.93 3.23
CA THR A 1 6.82 7.65 2.85
C THR A 1 7.39 7.64 1.43
N GLY A 2 6.85 8.41 0.48
CA GLY A 2 7.32 8.41 -0.92
C GLY A 2 6.88 7.17 -1.72
N ILE A 3 5.89 6.43 -1.22
CA ILE A 3 5.39 5.18 -1.82
C ILE A 3 4.15 5.51 -2.67
N SER A 4 4.16 5.09 -3.93
CA SER A 4 3.02 5.25 -4.86
C SER A 4 2.09 4.04 -4.77
N VAL A 5 0.79 4.28 -4.56
CA VAL A 5 -0.25 3.25 -4.43
C VAL A 5 -1.51 3.67 -5.19
N VAL A 6 -2.36 2.71 -5.54
CA VAL A 6 -3.67 2.99 -6.15
C VAL A 6 -4.75 2.91 -5.07
N PRO A 7 -5.59 3.95 -4.86
CA PRO A 7 -6.67 3.89 -3.88
C PRO A 7 -7.81 2.95 -4.31
N GLY A 8 -8.42 2.27 -3.35
CA GLY A 8 -9.51 1.31 -3.55
C GLY A 8 -10.81 1.93 -4.06
N THR A 9 -10.99 3.24 -3.89
CA THR A 9 -12.17 3.99 -4.34
C THR A 9 -12.39 3.90 -5.85
N GLY A 10 -11.33 3.70 -6.63
CA GLY A 10 -11.39 3.59 -8.09
C GLY A 10 -11.64 2.18 -8.65
N VAL A 11 -11.71 1.15 -7.79
CA VAL A 11 -11.77 -0.27 -8.22
C VAL A 11 -12.94 -1.06 -7.63
N GLY A 12 -13.92 -0.38 -7.02
CA GLY A 12 -15.06 -1.02 -6.37
C GLY A 12 -14.67 -1.57 -5.00
N GLN A 13 -14.88 -0.77 -3.96
CA GLN A 13 -14.69 -1.18 -2.56
C GLN A 13 -16.05 -1.31 -1.88
N VAL A 14 -16.17 -2.27 -0.94
CA VAL A 14 -17.38 -2.46 -0.14
C VAL A 14 -17.60 -1.24 0.76
N GLU A 15 -18.85 -0.81 0.91
CA GLU A 15 -19.17 0.32 1.79
C GLU A 15 -18.69 0.09 3.22
N GLY A 16 -18.10 1.12 3.83
CA GLY A 16 -17.45 1.03 5.14
C GLY A 16 -16.04 0.41 5.13
N THR A 17 -15.51 0.01 3.97
CA THR A 17 -14.14 -0.50 3.84
C THR A 17 -13.22 0.46 3.09
N TYR A 18 -11.93 0.42 3.42
CA TYR A 18 -10.91 1.28 2.81
C TYR A 18 -9.70 0.45 2.41
N HIS A 19 -9.40 0.43 1.12
CA HIS A 19 -8.33 -0.38 0.56
C HIS A 19 -7.37 0.45 -0.27
N PHE A 20 -6.19 -0.10 -0.51
CA PHE A 20 -5.26 0.37 -1.53
C PHE A 20 -4.59 -0.83 -2.18
N ARG A 21 -4.16 -0.68 -3.43
CA ARG A 21 -3.41 -1.70 -4.18
C ARG A 21 -1.96 -1.25 -4.30
N THR A 22 -1.06 -2.19 -4.05
CA THR A 22 0.37 -2.07 -4.32
C THR A 22 0.85 -3.27 -5.16
N THR A 23 2.10 -3.23 -5.59
CA THR A 23 2.68 -4.22 -6.51
C THR A 23 3.83 -4.96 -5.84
N LEU A 24 3.83 -6.29 -5.95
CA LEU A 24 4.85 -7.17 -5.34
C LEU A 24 6.02 -7.51 -6.29
N LEU A 25 6.16 -6.77 -7.40
CA LEU A 25 7.24 -6.93 -8.37
C LEU A 25 8.65 -6.55 -7.86
N PRO A 26 8.84 -5.63 -6.90
CA PRO A 26 10.18 -5.32 -6.39
C PRO A 26 10.84 -6.50 -5.68
N PRO A 27 12.19 -6.54 -5.60
CA PRO A 27 12.90 -7.50 -4.76
C PRO A 27 12.45 -7.46 -3.30
N THR A 28 12.54 -8.60 -2.61
CA THR A 28 12.07 -8.77 -1.22
C THR A 28 12.60 -7.71 -0.26
N GLU A 29 13.87 -7.33 -0.37
CA GLU A 29 14.49 -6.31 0.49
C GLU A 29 13.84 -4.94 0.29
N THR A 30 13.64 -4.52 -0.95
CA THR A 30 12.92 -3.27 -1.28
C THR A 30 11.48 -3.31 -0.78
N LEU A 31 10.82 -4.46 -0.88
CA LEU A 31 9.47 -4.64 -0.34
C LEU A 31 9.46 -4.51 1.19
N GLN A 32 10.43 -5.10 1.90
CA GLN A 32 10.53 -4.97 3.36
C GLN A 32 10.72 -3.52 3.80
N GLU A 33 11.60 -2.77 3.13
CA GLU A 33 11.76 -1.34 3.40
C GLU A 33 10.48 -0.53 3.16
N MET A 34 9.79 -0.83 2.06
CA MET A 34 8.51 -0.21 1.71
C MET A 34 7.48 -0.46 2.81
N LEU A 35 7.36 -1.70 3.27
CA LEU A 35 6.44 -2.11 4.34
C LEU A 35 6.78 -1.47 5.69
N HIS A 36 8.06 -1.34 6.05
CA HIS A 36 8.47 -0.62 7.26
C HIS A 36 8.08 0.85 7.20
N LYS A 37 8.39 1.55 6.11
CA LYS A 37 7.97 2.94 5.90
C LYS A 37 6.45 3.09 5.96
N PHE A 38 5.71 2.11 5.42
CA PHE A 38 4.25 2.11 5.44
C PHE A 38 3.70 1.94 6.87
N LYS A 39 4.28 1.01 7.65
CA LYS A 39 3.92 0.80 9.05
C LYS A 39 4.11 2.08 9.86
N ASP A 40 5.26 2.73 9.74
CA ASP A 40 5.55 3.97 10.49
C ASP A 40 4.58 5.11 10.12
N PHE A 41 4.08 5.14 8.89
CA PHE A 41 3.13 6.16 8.44
C PHE A 41 1.68 5.90 8.86
N GLN A 42 1.31 4.64 9.07
CA GLN A 42 -0.03 4.24 9.52
C GLN A 42 -0.12 4.02 11.04
N SER A 43 0.99 4.23 11.76
CA SER A 43 1.03 4.24 13.22
C SER A 43 0.50 5.55 13.77
#